data_AF-A0A7J3J139-F1
#
_entry.id   AF-A0A7J3J139-F1
#
_cell.length_a   1.000
_cell.length_b   1.000
_cell.length_c   1.000
_cell.angle_alpha   90.00
_cell.angle_beta   90.00
_cell.angle_gamma   90.00
#
_symmetry.space_group_name_H-M   'P 1'
#
loop_
_entity.id
_entity.type
_entity.pdbx_description
1 polymer ?
#
loop_
_entity_poly.entity_id
_entity_poly.type
_entity_poly.pdbx_seq_one_letter_code
_entity_poly.pdbx_strand_id
1 'polypeptide(L)'
;MSAFLGLVRIIVPLAAGIAVGYFLRGRQPSLDKILSGSILALIFCLGFSIGSNNEFLDALPHVGVASTVLLASAIIFSIAFVKIARRILKI
;
A
#
# COMPACT_ATOMS: atom_id res chain seq x y z
N MET A 1 23.12 11.23 9.60
CA MET A 1 23.02 11.62 8.17
C MET A 1 21.98 10.81 7.39
N SER A 2 21.83 9.51 7.63
CA SER A 2 20.83 8.63 6.96
C SER A 2 19.37 9.00 7.23
N ALA A 3 19.01 9.38 8.46
CA ALA A 3 17.65 9.75 8.83
C ALA A 3 17.14 11.00 8.07
N PHE A 4 18.01 11.98 7.86
CA PHE A 4 17.68 13.21 7.14
C PHE A 4 17.37 12.94 5.66
N LEU A 5 18.15 12.07 5.00
CA LEU A 5 17.90 11.66 3.62
C LEU A 5 16.57 10.90 3.45
N GLY A 6 16.20 10.08 4.43
CA GLY A 6 14.89 9.39 4.44
C GLY A 6 13.72 10.38 4.52
N LEU A 7 13.85 11.40 5.36
CA LEU A 7 12.85 12.45 5.52
C LEU A 7 12.63 13.24 4.22
N VAL A 8 13.73 13.64 3.56
CA VAL A 8 13.70 14.37 2.29
C VAL A 8 13.06 13.53 1.18
N ARG A 9 13.33 12.23 1.12
CA ARG A 9 12.72 11.31 0.12
C ARG A 9 11.20 11.20 0.23
N ILE A 10 10.62 11.48 1.39
CA ILE A 10 9.17 11.44 1.61
C ILE A 10 8.56 12.84 1.44
N ILE A 11 9.17 13.84 2.06
CA ILE A 11 8.62 15.21 2.09
C ILE A 11 8.62 15.84 0.69
N VAL A 12 9.68 15.66 -0.09
CA VAL A 12 9.79 16.27 -1.43
C VAL A 12 8.69 15.81 -2.39
N PRO A 13 8.47 14.50 -2.61
CA PRO A 13 7.39 14.04 -3.48
C PRO A 13 5.99 14.36 -2.92
N LEU A 14 5.83 14.39 -1.59
CA LEU A 14 4.58 14.79 -0.96
C LEU A 14 4.25 16.27 -1.26
N ALA A 15 5.20 17.17 -1.02
CA ALA A 15 5.05 18.60 -1.31
C ALA A 15 4.83 18.85 -2.81
N ALA A 16 5.55 18.13 -3.67
CA ALA A 16 5.38 18.20 -5.11
C ALA A 16 3.98 17.74 -5.55
N GLY A 17 3.47 16.63 -4.99
CA GLY A 17 2.12 16.13 -5.27
C GLY A 17 1.03 17.13 -4.87
N ILE A 18 1.18 17.77 -3.72
CA ILE A 18 0.27 18.83 -3.26
C ILE A 18 0.33 20.05 -4.19
N ALA A 19 1.52 20.50 -4.56
CA ALA A 19 1.71 21.65 -5.46
C ALA A 19 1.12 21.39 -6.85
N VAL A 20 1.37 20.21 -7.43
CA VAL A 20 0.80 19.79 -8.72
C VAL A 20 -0.72 19.67 -8.63
N GLY A 21 -1.24 19.09 -7.55
CA GLY A 21 -2.69 18.99 -7.30
C GLY A 21 -3.36 20.36 -7.16
N TYR A 22 -2.67 21.33 -6.56
CA TYR A 22 -3.13 22.70 -6.47
C TYR A 22 -3.10 23.41 -7.82
N PHE A 23 -2.05 23.21 -8.63
CA PHE A 23 -1.90 23.82 -9.95
C PHE A 23 -2.91 23.27 -10.98
N LEU A 24 -3.25 21.97 -10.89
CA LEU A 24 -4.27 21.33 -11.75
C LEU A 24 -5.71 21.54 -11.26
N ARG A 25 -5.92 22.34 -10.21
CA ARG A 25 -7.24 22.55 -9.62
C ARG A 25 -8.18 23.21 -10.63
N GLY A 26 -9.06 22.41 -11.23
CA GLY A 26 -10.01 22.84 -12.26
C GLY A 26 -10.08 21.91 -13.48
N ARG A 27 -9.04 21.11 -13.74
CA ARG A 27 -9.11 19.97 -14.65
C ARG A 27 -8.79 18.73 -13.85
N GLN A 28 -9.82 17.95 -13.52
CA GLN A 28 -9.64 16.65 -12.90
C GLN A 28 -9.35 15.65 -14.04
N PRO A 29 -8.07 15.34 -14.35
CA PRO A 29 -7.81 14.14 -15.12
C PRO A 29 -8.44 12.97 -14.36
N SER A 30 -8.85 11.91 -15.06
CA SER A 30 -9.36 10.71 -14.42
C SER A 30 -8.25 10.05 -13.60
N LEU A 31 -8.07 10.52 -12.37
CA LEU A 31 -7.08 10.02 -11.41
C LEU A 31 -7.25 8.52 -11.22
N ASP A 32 -8.49 8.04 -11.33
CA ASP A 32 -8.86 6.63 -11.32
C ASP A 32 -8.12 5.79 -12.37
N LYS A 33 -7.97 6.28 -13.60
CA LYS A 33 -7.21 5.60 -14.66
C LYS A 33 -5.71 5.60 -14.37
N ILE A 34 -5.19 6.72 -13.84
CA ILE A 34 -3.77 6.87 -13.53
C ILE A 34 -3.39 5.98 -12.35
N LEU A 35 -4.22 5.93 -11.31
CA LEU A 35 -4.05 5.03 -10.18
C LEU A 35 -4.15 3.58 -10.61
N SER A 36 -5.17 3.21 -11.38
CA SER A 36 -5.33 1.85 -11.87
C SER A 36 -4.14 1.39 -12.72
N GLY A 37 -3.65 2.25 -13.62
CA GLY A 37 -2.44 1.98 -14.40
C GLY A 37 -1.19 1.85 -13.53
N SER A 38 -1.05 2.69 -12.51
CA SER A 38 0.08 2.61 -11.56
C SER A 38 0.02 1.34 -10.71
N ILE A 39 -1.16 0.98 -10.21
CA ILE A 39 -1.38 -0.27 -9.47
C ILE A 39 -1.02 -1.46 -10.35
N LEU A 40 -1.48 -1.48 -11.62
CA LEU A 40 -1.15 -2.55 -12.56
C LEU A 40 0.36 -2.65 -12.82
N ALA A 41 1.03 -1.52 -13.02
CA ALA A 41 2.49 -1.47 -13.19
C ALA A 41 3.23 -1.96 -11.93
N LEU A 42 2.78 -1.57 -10.74
CA LEU A 42 3.34 -2.04 -9.48
C LEU A 42 3.14 -3.55 -9.28
N ILE A 43 1.95 -4.08 -9.58
CA ILE A 43 1.67 -5.51 -9.52
C ILE A 43 2.55 -6.27 -10.51
N PHE A 44 2.71 -5.75 -11.73
CA PHE A 44 3.58 -6.33 -12.74
C PHE A 44 5.05 -6.38 -12.27
N CYS A 45 5.58 -5.25 -11.81
CA CYS A 45 6.95 -5.18 -11.28
C CYS A 45 7.15 -6.11 -10.08
N LEU A 46 6.15 -6.22 -9.20
CA LEU A 46 6.19 -7.12 -8.06
C LEU A 46 6.22 -8.59 -8.53
N GLY A 47 5.33 -8.96 -9.46
CA GLY A 47 5.32 -10.31 -10.05
C GLY A 47 6.62 -10.66 -10.77
N PHE A 48 7.18 -9.71 -11.52
CA PHE A 48 8.48 -9.87 -12.17
C PHE A 48 9.63 -10.01 -11.16
N SER A 49 9.63 -9.19 -10.10
CA SER A 49 10.64 -9.25 -9.05
C SER A 49 10.60 -10.59 -8.29
N ILE A 50 9.41 -11.14 -8.04
CA ILE A 50 9.25 -12.43 -7.38
C ILE A 50 9.64 -13.56 -8.33
N GLY A 51 9.18 -13.51 -9.59
CA GLY A 51 9.46 -14.53 -10.61
C GLY A 51 10.92 -14.61 -11.05
N SER A 52 11.66 -13.50 -10.99
CA SER A 52 13.09 -13.45 -11.32
C SER A 52 13.99 -13.96 -10.20
N ASN A 53 13.46 -14.22 -8.99
CA ASN A 53 14.24 -14.67 -7.85
C ASN A 53 13.79 -16.05 -7.38
N ASN A 54 14.57 -17.07 -7.77
CA ASN A 54 14.27 -18.48 -7.49
C ASN A 54 14.19 -18.78 -5.97
N GLU A 55 14.96 -18.09 -5.12
CA GLU A 55 14.88 -18.27 -3.65
C GLU A 55 13.54 -17.81 -3.09
N PHE A 56 12.94 -16.74 -3.65
CA PHE A 56 11.61 -16.29 -3.24
C PHE A 56 10.49 -17.21 -3.76
N LEU A 57 10.68 -17.84 -4.92
CA LEU A 57 9.74 -18.84 -5.46
C LEU A 57 9.71 -20.12 -4.63
N ASP A 58 10.85 -20.58 -4.14
CA ASP A 58 10.93 -21.76 -3.28
C ASP A 58 10.37 -21.49 -1.88
N ALA A 59 10.56 -20.27 -1.37
CA ALA A 59 9.97 -19.83 -0.10
C ALA A 59 8.48 -19.48 -0.21
N LEU A 60 7.97 -19.22 -1.42
CA LEU A 60 6.60 -18.76 -1.73
C LEU A 60 5.49 -19.61 -1.09
N PRO A 61 5.51 -20.95 -1.14
CA PRO A 61 4.49 -21.75 -0.45
C PRO A 61 4.52 -21.56 1.06
N HIS A 62 5.70 -21.43 1.68
CA HIS A 62 5.82 -21.22 3.11
C HIS A 62 5.34 -19.81 3.52
N VAL A 63 5.81 -18.76 2.82
CA VAL A 63 5.39 -17.38 3.09
C VAL A 63 3.94 -17.13 2.71
N GLY A 64 3.40 -17.84 1.71
CA GLY A 64 2.01 -17.75 1.28
C GLY A 64 1.05 -18.24 2.35
N VAL A 65 1.35 -19.39 2.97
CA VAL A 65 0.54 -19.91 4.09
C VAL A 65 0.64 -18.98 5.29
N ALA A 66 1.86 -18.57 5.68
CA ALA A 66 2.05 -17.64 6.79
C ALA A 66 1.31 -16.32 6.57
N SER A 67 1.40 -15.75 5.36
CA SER A 67 0.72 -14.51 4.99
C SER A 67 -0.81 -14.66 4.99
N THR A 68 -1.34 -15.81 4.55
CA THR A 68 -2.78 -16.07 4.55
C THR A 68 -3.32 -16.14 5.98
N VAL A 69 -2.60 -16.82 6.88
CA VAL A 69 -2.98 -16.90 8.30
C VAL A 69 -2.92 -15.51 8.94
N LEU A 70 -1.84 -14.76 8.71
CA LEU A 70 -1.70 -13.39 9.23
C LEU A 70 -2.80 -12.46 8.70
N LEU A 71 -3.12 -12.53 7.42
CA LEU A 71 -4.17 -11.74 6.79
C LEU A 71 -5.54 -12.07 7.39
N ALA A 72 -5.86 -13.36 7.52
CA ALA A 72 -7.12 -13.81 8.13
C ALA A 72 -7.24 -13.33 9.58
N SER A 73 -6.18 -13.49 10.38
CA SER A 73 -6.15 -13.00 11.76
C SER A 73 -6.30 -11.49 11.83
N ALA A 74 -5.59 -10.73 10.99
CA ALA A 74 -5.66 -9.27 10.96
C ALA A 74 -7.07 -8.77 10.61
N ILE A 75 -7.73 -9.39 9.63
CA ILE A 75 -9.11 -9.06 9.25
C ILE A 75 -10.07 -9.34 10.41
N ILE A 76 -9.98 -10.53 11.03
CA ILE A 76 -10.83 -10.92 12.16
C ILE A 76 -10.66 -9.93 13.32
N PHE A 77 -9.41 -9.61 13.70
CA PHE A 77 -9.12 -8.66 14.76
C PHE A 77 -9.60 -7.25 14.45
N SER A 78 -9.41 -6.77 13.21
CA SER A 78 -9.88 -5.44 12.79
C SER A 78 -11.39 -5.32 12.92
N ILE A 79 -12.14 -6.31 12.41
CA ILE A 79 -13.61 -6.34 12.51
C ILE A 79 -14.05 -6.43 13.97
N ALA A 80 -13.43 -7.32 14.76
CA ALA A 80 -13.75 -7.48 16.18
C ALA A 80 -13.49 -6.19 16.97
N PHE A 81 -12.36 -5.53 16.72
CA PHE A 81 -11.99 -4.27 17.34
C PHE A 81 -13.00 -3.17 17.02
N VAL A 82 -13.38 -3.00 15.75
CA VAL A 82 -14.41 -2.03 15.35
C VAL A 82 -15.75 -2.34 16.02
N LYS A 83 -16.13 -3.61 16.13
CA LYS A 83 -17.39 -4.03 16.77
C LYS A 83 -17.39 -3.77 18.29
N ILE A 84 -16.27 -4.02 18.96
CA ILE A 84 -16.10 -3.74 20.39
C ILE A 84 -16.06 -2.23 20.66
N ALA A 85 -15.28 -1.48 19.88
CA ALA A 85 -15.19 -0.03 19.97
C ALA A 85 -16.56 0.63 19.77
N ARG A 86 -17.33 0.18 18.76
CA ARG A 86 -18.70 0.63 18.53
C ARG A 86 -19.62 0.33 19.72
N ARG A 87 -19.50 -0.86 20.32
CA ARG A 87 -20.29 -1.27 21.50
C ARG A 87 -19.95 -0.47 22.76
N ILE A 88 -18.68 -0.12 22.97
CA ILE A 88 -18.23 0.70 24.12
C ILE A 88 -18.66 2.16 23.95
N LEU A 89 -18.53 2.70 22.73
CA LEU A 89 -18.88 4.09 22.44
C LEU A 89 -20.40 4.31 22.25
N LYS A 90 -21.23 3.26 22.30
CA LYS A 90 -22.70 3.31 22.12
C LYS A 90 -23.12 4.13 20.87
N ILE A 91 -22.42 3.94 19.76
CA ILE A 91 -22.76 4.47 18.42
C ILE A 91 -23.42 3.35 17.63
#